data_AF-A0A538QEY3-F1
#
_entry.id   AF-A0A538QEY3-F1
#
_cell.length_a   1.000
_cell.length_b   1.000
_cell.length_c   1.000
_cell.angle_alpha   90.00
_cell.angle_beta   90.00
_cell.angle_gamma   90.00
#
_symmetry.space_group_name_H-M   'P 1'
#
loop_
_entity.id
_entity.type
_entity.pdbx_description
1 polymer ?
#
loop_
_entity_poly.entity_id
_entity_poly.type
_entity_poly.pdbx_seq_one_letter_code
_entity_poly.pdbx_strand_id
1 'polypeptide(L)'
;VAVVLGFVIGLPTLRLRGPYFALATLAAATILQRLTIILWEQTGGEEGISDLMPLVSSPVAFYYLALGFMLVVVAILVLLARSPWGLLLRSIRGDEAAAQAAGVNITLHKIGALLVSAFFAGMGGAFYAHYQLQVGPTMFSITVSITVVIMSYVGGIGSVYGAVGGAFVLTLMAEALRKVGEFRLLFYTLVLIAILFFLPRGLIAPLWRRLRNGGSAP
;
A
#
# COMPACT_ATOMS: atom_id res chain seq x y z
N VAL A 1 -5.97 -14.27 -9.10
CA VAL A 1 -4.57 -14.70 -8.80
C VAL A 1 -4.02 -14.03 -7.55
N ALA A 2 -3.98 -12.69 -7.46
CA ALA A 2 -3.42 -11.98 -6.30
C ALA A 2 -3.98 -12.42 -4.94
N VAL A 3 -5.30 -12.62 -4.83
CA VAL A 3 -5.95 -13.11 -3.60
C VAL A 3 -5.52 -14.53 -3.24
N VAL A 4 -5.36 -15.41 -4.24
CA VAL A 4 -4.92 -16.80 -4.02
C VAL A 4 -3.46 -16.83 -3.55
N LEU A 5 -2.58 -16.07 -4.20
CA LEU A 5 -1.19 -15.93 -3.75
C LEU A 5 -1.11 -15.31 -2.35
N GLY A 6 -1.92 -14.28 -2.09
CA GLY A 6 -2.05 -13.66 -0.78
C GLY A 6 -2.54 -14.63 0.30
N PHE A 7 -3.44 -15.56 -0.03
CA PHE A 7 -3.88 -16.61 0.88
C PHE A 7 -2.77 -17.61 1.19
N VAL A 8 -2.07 -18.09 0.15
CA VAL A 8 -0.98 -19.08 0.27
C VAL A 8 0.18 -18.52 1.08
N ILE A 9 0.59 -17.28 0.82
CA ILE A 9 1.66 -16.58 1.57
C ILE A 9 1.16 -16.12 2.94
N GLY A 10 -0.12 -15.77 3.04
CA GLY A 10 -0.77 -15.26 4.26
C GLY A 10 -0.89 -16.27 5.38
N LEU A 11 -1.27 -17.50 5.05
CA LEU A 11 -1.44 -18.58 6.02
C LEU A 11 -0.20 -18.83 6.90
N PRO A 12 1.03 -18.97 6.35
CA PRO A 12 2.23 -19.16 7.15
C PRO A 12 2.68 -17.86 7.82
N THR A 13 2.58 -16.71 7.13
CA THR A 13 3.06 -15.43 7.67
C THR A 13 2.25 -14.98 8.88
N LEU A 14 0.94 -15.23 8.92
CA LEU A 14 0.08 -14.87 10.05
C LEU A 14 0.35 -15.65 11.35
N ARG A 15 1.16 -16.72 11.28
CA ARG A 15 1.65 -17.40 12.49
C ARG A 15 2.76 -16.61 13.18
N LEU A 16 3.38 -15.65 12.49
CA LEU A 16 4.42 -14.78 13.02
C LEU A 16 3.80 -13.58 13.74
N ARG A 17 4.42 -13.17 14.85
CA ARG A 17 3.96 -12.02 15.65
C ARG A 17 4.95 -10.86 15.55
N GLY A 18 4.44 -9.64 15.59
CA GLY A 18 5.25 -8.43 15.67
C GLY A 18 6.14 -8.20 14.43
N PRO A 19 7.43 -7.81 14.61
CA PRO A 19 8.33 -7.46 13.50
C PRO A 19 8.57 -8.60 12.50
N TYR A 20 8.45 -9.86 12.95
CA TYR A 20 8.66 -11.04 12.12
C TYR A 20 7.65 -11.15 10.97
N PHE A 21 6.42 -10.66 11.17
CA PHE A 21 5.42 -10.61 10.09
C PHE A 21 5.90 -9.70 8.95
N ALA A 22 6.39 -8.49 9.28
CA ALA A 22 6.90 -7.55 8.29
C ALA A 22 8.12 -8.12 7.54
N LEU A 23 9.07 -8.71 8.26
CA LEU A 23 10.24 -9.35 7.66
C LEU A 23 9.84 -10.47 6.69
N ALA A 24 8.84 -11.29 7.05
CA ALA A 24 8.37 -12.36 6.17
C ALA A 24 7.67 -11.82 4.92
N THR A 25 6.91 -10.72 5.02
CA THR A 25 6.31 -10.08 3.83
C THR A 25 7.36 -9.45 2.90
N LEU A 26 8.44 -8.89 3.46
CA LEU A 26 9.57 -8.39 2.67
C LEU A 26 10.33 -9.53 1.98
N ALA A 27 10.54 -10.65 2.67
CA ALA A 27 11.12 -11.85 2.07
C ALA A 27 10.22 -12.44 0.97
N ALA A 28 8.90 -12.40 1.15
CA ALA A 28 7.98 -12.82 0.09
C ALA A 28 8.11 -11.95 -1.16
N ALA A 29 8.30 -10.63 -1.01
CA ALA A 29 8.54 -9.73 -2.14
C ALA A 29 9.85 -10.07 -2.89
N THR A 30 10.95 -10.34 -2.19
CA THR A 30 12.22 -10.73 -2.83
C THR A 30 12.15 -12.10 -3.49
N ILE A 31 11.42 -13.05 -2.89
CA ILE A 31 11.16 -14.36 -3.50
C ILE A 31 10.39 -14.17 -4.80
N LEU A 32 9.32 -13.36 -4.82
CA LEU A 32 8.55 -13.07 -6.03
C LEU A 32 9.40 -12.39 -7.11
N GLN A 33 10.22 -11.41 -6.72
CA GLN A 33 11.17 -10.77 -7.64
C GLN A 33 12.12 -11.80 -8.26
N ARG A 34 12.69 -12.70 -7.46
CA ARG A 34 13.64 -13.71 -7.95
C ARG A 34 12.98 -14.80 -8.77
N LEU A 35 11.75 -15.20 -8.41
CA LEU A 35 10.94 -16.09 -9.23
C LEU A 35 10.69 -15.49 -10.62
N THR A 36 10.45 -14.19 -10.71
CA THR A 36 10.28 -13.51 -12.00
C THR A 36 11.52 -13.64 -12.88
N ILE A 37 12.72 -13.64 -12.31
CA ILE A 37 13.96 -13.82 -13.07
C ILE A 37 14.18 -15.30 -13.46
N ILE A 38 13.87 -16.23 -12.55
CA ILE A 38 14.07 -17.67 -12.77
C ILE A 38 13.09 -18.23 -13.81
N LEU A 39 11.82 -17.80 -13.77
CA LEU A 39 10.77 -18.23 -14.72
C LEU A 39 10.84 -17.45 -16.05
N TRP A 40 12.05 -17.33 -16.61
CA TRP A 40 12.33 -16.51 -17.79
C TRP A 40 11.42 -16.82 -18.99
N GLU A 41 11.01 -18.08 -19.18
CA GLU A 41 10.10 -18.51 -20.26
C GLU A 41 8.72 -17.84 -20.19
N GLN A 42 8.25 -17.48 -18.99
CA GLN A 42 6.91 -16.89 -18.78
C GLN A 42 6.95 -15.38 -18.57
N THR A 43 8.07 -14.84 -18.11
CA THR A 43 8.19 -13.45 -17.64
C THR A 43 9.17 -12.61 -18.45
N GLY A 44 9.93 -13.20 -19.37
CA GLY A 44 11.02 -12.51 -20.07
C GLY A 44 12.28 -12.31 -19.21
N GLY A 45 12.34 -12.89 -17.99
CA GLY A 45 13.53 -12.88 -17.15
C GLY A 45 13.89 -11.48 -16.63
N GLU A 46 15.13 -11.05 -16.82
CA GLU A 46 15.60 -9.72 -16.38
C GLU A 46 15.06 -8.57 -17.22
N GLU A 47 14.83 -8.80 -18.52
CA GLU A 47 14.27 -7.80 -19.44
C GLU A 47 12.78 -7.56 -19.19
N GLY A 48 12.09 -8.55 -18.63
CA GLY A 48 10.68 -8.49 -18.35
C GLY A 48 9.81 -8.60 -19.61
N ILE A 49 8.51 -8.46 -19.43
CA ILE A 49 7.54 -8.43 -20.54
C ILE A 49 7.39 -6.98 -20.97
N SER A 50 7.86 -6.68 -22.17
CA SER A 50 7.66 -5.41 -22.87
C SER A 50 6.58 -5.62 -23.95
N ASP A 51 5.84 -4.59 -24.34
CA ASP A 51 4.67 -4.65 -25.25
C ASP A 51 3.32 -5.06 -24.63
N LEU A 52 3.04 -4.61 -23.40
CA LEU A 52 1.66 -4.69 -22.92
C LEU A 52 0.76 -3.75 -23.74
N MET A 53 -0.34 -4.29 -24.26
CA MET A 53 -1.32 -3.49 -24.99
C MET A 53 -1.91 -2.43 -24.06
N PRO A 54 -1.87 -1.13 -24.43
CA PRO A 54 -2.42 -0.08 -23.59
C PRO A 54 -3.91 -0.31 -23.39
N LEU A 55 -4.36 -0.24 -22.14
CA LEU A 55 -5.79 -0.39 -21.82
C LEU A 55 -6.65 0.68 -22.48
N VAL A 56 -6.06 1.87 -22.67
CA VAL A 56 -6.65 3.00 -23.39
C VAL A 56 -5.54 3.72 -24.14
N SER A 57 -5.77 4.02 -25.42
CA SER A 57 -4.75 4.62 -26.30
C SER A 57 -4.44 6.09 -25.98
N SER A 58 -5.36 6.81 -25.33
CA SER A 58 -5.18 8.22 -24.96
C SER A 58 -4.66 8.36 -23.52
N PRO A 59 -3.53 9.07 -23.29
CA PRO A 59 -3.01 9.32 -21.93
C PRO A 59 -4.02 10.02 -21.01
N VAL A 60 -4.83 10.93 -21.58
CA VAL A 60 -5.85 11.67 -20.83
C VAL A 60 -6.98 10.74 -20.38
N ALA A 61 -7.41 9.83 -21.25
CA ALA A 61 -8.45 8.87 -20.92
C ALA A 61 -7.96 7.85 -19.88
N PHE A 62 -6.69 7.43 -19.94
CA PHE A 62 -6.08 6.60 -18.89
C PHE A 62 -6.05 7.32 -17.54
N TYR A 63 -5.74 8.62 -17.52
CA TYR A 63 -5.79 9.42 -16.29
C TYR A 63 -7.18 9.40 -15.65
N TYR A 64 -8.24 9.66 -16.40
CA TYR A 64 -9.61 9.63 -15.87
C TYR A 64 -10.05 8.23 -15.44
N LEU A 65 -9.61 7.19 -16.16
CA LEU A 65 -9.86 5.80 -15.76
C LEU A 65 -9.18 5.47 -14.43
N ALA A 66 -7.90 5.81 -14.28
CA ALA A 66 -7.13 5.59 -13.06
C ALA A 66 -7.70 6.41 -11.89
N LEU A 67 -8.11 7.65 -12.14
CA LEU A 67 -8.76 8.51 -11.15
C LEU A 67 -10.11 7.93 -10.69
N GLY A 68 -10.96 7.49 -11.63
CA GLY A 68 -12.23 6.84 -11.33
C GLY A 68 -12.03 5.56 -10.53
N PHE A 69 -11.07 4.73 -10.93
CA PHE A 69 -10.70 3.52 -10.21
C PHE A 69 -10.24 3.82 -8.78
N MET A 70 -9.35 4.80 -8.61
CA MET A 70 -8.88 5.24 -7.30
C MET A 70 -10.04 5.68 -6.40
N LEU A 71 -10.97 6.50 -6.91
CA LEU A 71 -12.13 6.97 -6.16
C LEU A 71 -13.01 5.80 -5.70
N VAL A 72 -13.27 4.84 -6.58
CA VAL A 72 -14.05 3.63 -6.26
C VAL A 72 -13.36 2.80 -5.17
N VAL A 73 -12.06 2.55 -5.30
CA VAL A 73 -11.28 1.81 -4.29
C VAL A 73 -11.31 2.51 -2.94
N VAL A 74 -11.07 3.83 -2.92
CA VAL A 74 -11.11 4.62 -1.69
C VAL A 74 -12.50 4.58 -1.06
N ALA A 75 -13.57 4.72 -1.85
CA ALA A 75 -14.93 4.64 -1.35
C ALA A 75 -15.22 3.28 -0.70
N ILE A 76 -14.87 2.17 -1.38
CA ILE A 76 -15.05 0.81 -0.85
C ILE A 76 -14.25 0.61 0.43
N LEU A 77 -12.97 0.99 0.46
CA LEU A 77 -12.13 0.85 1.64
C LEU A 77 -12.60 1.69 2.82
N VAL A 78 -13.14 2.89 2.57
CA VAL A 78 -13.74 3.72 3.62
C VAL A 78 -15.01 3.08 4.17
N LEU A 79 -15.90 2.57 3.31
CA LEU A 79 -17.10 1.86 3.73
C LEU A 79 -16.74 0.62 4.56
N LEU A 80 -15.77 -0.16 4.09
CA LEU A 80 -15.29 -1.34 4.81
C LEU A 80 -14.66 -0.98 6.16
N ALA A 81 -13.88 0.10 6.22
CA ALA A 81 -13.26 0.59 7.44
C ALA A 81 -14.26 1.18 8.45
N ARG A 82 -15.45 1.59 8.01
CA ARG A 82 -16.55 2.06 8.88
C ARG A 82 -17.53 0.94 9.25
N SER A 83 -17.48 -0.20 8.56
CA SER A 83 -18.33 -1.36 8.85
C SER A 83 -17.96 -2.01 10.20
N PRO A 84 -18.83 -2.88 10.76
CA PRO A 84 -18.53 -3.64 11.98
C PRO A 84 -17.22 -4.42 11.89
N TRP A 85 -16.90 -4.93 10.69
CA TRP A 85 -15.67 -5.66 10.43
C TRP A 85 -14.42 -4.78 10.57
N GLY A 86 -14.49 -3.54 10.08
CA GLY A 86 -13.43 -2.55 10.27
C GLY A 86 -13.24 -2.12 11.73
N LEU A 87 -14.33 -2.05 12.51
CA LEU A 87 -14.28 -1.77 13.95
C LEU A 87 -13.62 -2.92 14.72
N LEU A 88 -13.92 -4.17 14.38
CA LEU A 88 -13.26 -5.37 14.89
C LEU A 88 -11.76 -5.38 14.61
N LEU A 89 -11.34 -5.00 13.40
CA LEU A 89 -9.91 -4.89 13.09
C LEU A 89 -9.21 -3.81 13.92
N ARG A 90 -9.92 -2.71 14.24
CA ARG A 90 -9.38 -1.68 15.13
C ARG A 90 -9.26 -2.14 16.58
N SER A 91 -10.19 -2.96 17.08
CA SER A 91 -10.07 -3.52 18.43
C SER A 91 -8.92 -4.51 18.53
N ILE A 92 -8.76 -5.39 17.53
CA ILE A 92 -7.60 -6.33 17.44
C ILE A 92 -6.27 -5.56 17.43
N ARG A 93 -6.20 -4.40 16.76
CA ARG A 93 -5.00 -3.55 16.75
C ARG A 93 -4.71 -2.91 18.11
N GLY A 94 -5.73 -2.62 18.90
CA GLY A 94 -5.58 -2.01 20.23
C GLY A 94 -5.00 -3.01 21.23
N ASP A 95 -5.70 -4.13 21.41
CA ASP A 95 -5.27 -5.22 22.27
C ASP A 95 -5.77 -6.56 21.72
N GLU A 96 -4.84 -7.35 21.19
CA GLU A 96 -5.13 -8.66 20.61
C GLU A 96 -5.58 -9.66 21.69
N ALA A 97 -5.00 -9.61 22.89
CA ALA A 97 -5.36 -10.53 23.98
C ALA A 97 -6.78 -10.24 24.49
N ALA A 98 -7.15 -8.96 24.63
CA ALA A 98 -8.50 -8.56 25.03
C ALA A 98 -9.54 -8.94 23.98
N ALA A 99 -9.24 -8.75 22.68
CA ALA A 99 -10.13 -9.18 21.59
C ALA A 99 -10.33 -10.69 21.59
N GLN A 100 -9.28 -11.48 21.88
CA GLN A 100 -9.38 -12.94 21.99
C GLN A 100 -10.25 -13.37 23.17
N ALA A 101 -10.11 -12.70 24.33
CA ALA A 101 -10.92 -12.97 25.52
C ALA A 101 -12.41 -12.68 25.29
N ALA A 102 -12.74 -11.72 24.42
CA ALA A 102 -14.11 -11.41 24.00
C ALA A 102 -14.69 -12.42 22.97
N GLY A 103 -13.98 -13.52 22.66
CA GLY A 103 -14.45 -14.56 21.75
C GLY A 103 -14.24 -14.27 20.26
N VAL A 104 -13.47 -13.23 19.91
CA VAL A 104 -13.19 -12.90 18.51
C VAL A 104 -12.15 -13.85 17.93
N ASN A 105 -12.46 -14.48 16.81
CA ASN A 105 -11.47 -15.25 16.05
C ASN A 105 -10.52 -14.32 15.29
N ILE A 106 -9.40 -13.97 15.91
CA ILE A 106 -8.40 -13.04 15.37
C ILE A 106 -7.83 -13.52 14.04
N THR A 107 -7.52 -14.82 13.94
CA THR A 107 -6.86 -15.40 12.76
C THR A 107 -7.73 -15.23 11.51
N LEU A 108 -9.04 -15.51 11.61
CA LEU A 108 -9.96 -15.33 10.49
C LEU A 108 -10.06 -13.87 10.04
N HIS A 109 -10.11 -12.92 10.99
CA HIS A 109 -10.20 -11.50 10.67
C HIS A 109 -8.89 -10.97 10.04
N LYS A 110 -7.73 -11.42 10.53
CA LYS A 110 -6.43 -11.08 9.93
C LYS A 110 -6.26 -11.67 8.51
N ILE A 111 -6.69 -12.91 8.29
CA ILE A 111 -6.71 -13.52 6.94
C ILE A 111 -7.60 -12.69 6.02
N GLY A 112 -8.84 -12.39 6.43
CA GLY A 112 -9.74 -11.58 5.62
C GLY A 112 -9.15 -10.20 5.29
N ALA A 113 -8.52 -9.52 6.27
CA ALA A 113 -7.84 -8.24 6.06
C ALA A 113 -6.70 -8.34 5.05
N LEU A 114 -5.92 -9.42 5.11
CA LEU A 114 -4.86 -9.68 4.15
C LEU A 114 -5.41 -9.94 2.75
N LEU A 115 -6.47 -10.74 2.60
CA LEU A 115 -7.07 -11.04 1.30
C LEU A 115 -7.66 -9.81 0.62
N VAL A 116 -8.36 -8.97 1.39
CA VAL A 116 -8.86 -7.67 0.90
C VAL A 116 -7.70 -6.77 0.46
N SER A 117 -6.63 -6.73 1.25
CA SER A 117 -5.43 -5.94 0.90
C SER A 117 -4.77 -6.47 -0.37
N ALA A 118 -4.61 -7.79 -0.51
CA ALA A 118 -4.04 -8.44 -1.69
C ALA A 118 -4.89 -8.23 -2.95
N PHE A 119 -6.22 -8.19 -2.81
CA PHE A 119 -7.13 -7.87 -3.90
C PHE A 119 -6.85 -6.46 -4.45
N PHE A 120 -6.92 -5.44 -3.59
CA PHE A 120 -6.71 -4.05 -4.03
C PHE A 120 -5.26 -3.75 -4.45
N ALA A 121 -4.27 -4.33 -3.77
CA ALA A 121 -2.87 -4.23 -4.17
C ALA A 121 -2.62 -4.87 -5.55
N GLY A 122 -3.23 -6.02 -5.82
CA GLY A 122 -3.16 -6.68 -7.13
C GLY A 122 -3.79 -5.85 -8.24
N MET A 123 -4.95 -5.23 -7.98
CA MET A 123 -5.56 -4.30 -8.95
C MET A 123 -4.68 -3.07 -9.18
N GLY A 124 -4.12 -2.48 -8.12
CA GLY A 124 -3.20 -1.34 -8.24
C GLY A 124 -1.94 -1.69 -9.05
N GLY A 125 -1.37 -2.88 -8.81
CA GLY A 125 -0.24 -3.39 -9.59
C GLY A 125 -0.59 -3.61 -11.06
N ALA A 126 -1.79 -4.11 -11.37
CA ALA A 126 -2.25 -4.25 -12.75
C ALA A 126 -2.38 -2.89 -13.45
N PHE A 127 -2.95 -1.88 -12.79
CA PHE A 127 -2.99 -0.51 -13.34
C PHE A 127 -1.58 0.06 -13.55
N TYR A 128 -0.68 -0.16 -12.60
CA TYR A 128 0.70 0.31 -12.70
C TYR A 128 1.48 -0.35 -13.85
N ALA A 129 1.27 -1.65 -14.07
CA ALA A 129 1.84 -2.38 -15.21
C ALA A 129 1.37 -1.81 -16.56
N HIS A 130 0.08 -1.51 -16.70
CA HIS A 130 -0.45 -0.90 -17.93
C HIS A 130 -0.05 0.58 -18.10
N TYR A 131 0.26 1.28 -17.01
CA TYR A 131 0.82 2.64 -17.09
C TYR A 131 2.26 2.64 -17.61
N GLN A 132 3.07 1.67 -17.17
CA GLN A 132 4.47 1.54 -17.57
C GLN A 132 4.66 0.79 -18.89
N LEU A 133 3.61 0.12 -19.39
CA LEU A 133 3.60 -0.73 -20.61
C LEU A 133 4.64 -1.87 -20.59
N GLN A 134 5.22 -2.13 -19.41
CA GLN A 134 6.26 -3.10 -19.19
C GLN A 134 6.13 -3.66 -17.77
N VAL A 135 6.37 -4.97 -17.63
CA VAL A 135 6.46 -5.65 -16.33
C VAL A 135 7.84 -6.28 -16.21
N GLY A 136 8.69 -5.68 -15.39
CA GLY A 136 10.03 -6.19 -15.09
C GLY A 136 10.24 -6.51 -13.60
N PRO A 137 11.34 -7.20 -13.24
CA PRO A 137 11.66 -7.55 -11.85
C PRO A 137 11.81 -6.33 -10.91
N THR A 138 12.18 -5.17 -11.47
CA THR A 138 12.32 -3.91 -10.72
C THR A 138 11.01 -3.46 -10.06
N MET A 139 9.86 -3.83 -10.62
CA MET A 139 8.53 -3.53 -10.05
C MET A 139 8.26 -4.28 -8.74
N PHE A 140 8.93 -5.42 -8.53
CA PHE A 140 8.82 -6.26 -7.33
C PHE A 140 9.90 -5.96 -6.29
N SER A 141 10.71 -4.92 -6.52
CA SER A 141 11.80 -4.54 -5.62
C SER A 141 11.32 -4.21 -4.21
N ILE A 142 12.13 -4.55 -3.21
CA ILE A 142 11.94 -4.13 -1.81
C ILE A 142 11.78 -2.60 -1.72
N THR A 143 12.50 -1.84 -2.55
CA THR A 143 12.43 -0.38 -2.55
C THR A 143 11.01 0.12 -2.84
N VAL A 144 10.29 -0.53 -3.76
CA VAL A 144 8.88 -0.19 -4.07
C VAL A 144 8.00 -0.51 -2.87
N SER A 145 8.17 -1.70 -2.27
CA SER A 145 7.40 -2.14 -1.10
C SER A 145 7.58 -1.18 0.09
N ILE A 146 8.82 -0.78 0.38
CA ILE A 146 9.13 0.19 1.43
C ILE A 146 8.52 1.56 1.09
N THR A 147 8.60 2.00 -0.16
CA THR A 147 8.04 3.29 -0.58
C THR A 147 6.54 3.35 -0.34
N VAL A 148 5.80 2.30 -0.70
CA VAL A 148 4.34 2.22 -0.45
C VAL A 148 4.03 2.26 1.06
N VAL A 149 4.81 1.56 1.88
CA VAL A 149 4.68 1.63 3.34
C VAL A 149 4.93 3.05 3.85
N ILE A 150 5.95 3.74 3.34
CA ILE A 150 6.26 5.11 3.76
C ILE A 150 5.16 6.09 3.33
N MET A 151 4.60 5.97 2.12
CA MET A 151 3.42 6.75 1.70
C MET A 151 2.26 6.60 2.69
N SER A 152 2.00 5.37 3.13
CA SER A 152 0.95 5.10 4.13
C SER A 152 1.29 5.67 5.52
N TYR A 153 2.57 5.65 5.92
CA TYR A 153 3.04 6.17 7.20
C TYR A 153 2.94 7.69 7.25
N VAL A 154 3.50 8.36 6.23
CA VAL A 154 3.52 9.81 6.05
C VAL A 154 2.10 10.37 6.00
N GLY A 155 1.19 9.66 5.36
CA GLY A 155 -0.24 9.99 5.35
C GLY A 155 -0.97 9.75 6.69
N GLY A 156 -0.59 8.67 7.38
CA GLY A 156 -1.06 8.25 8.70
C GLY A 156 -1.67 6.83 8.72
N ILE A 157 -1.07 5.92 9.50
CA ILE A 157 -1.35 4.45 9.56
C ILE A 157 -2.79 4.07 10.04
N GLY A 158 -3.68 5.03 10.29
CA GLY A 158 -5.03 4.78 10.77
C GLY A 158 -6.16 5.29 9.87
N SER A 159 -5.84 5.84 8.69
CA SER A 159 -6.82 6.50 7.83
C SER A 159 -6.58 6.17 6.35
N VAL A 160 -7.62 5.71 5.66
CA VAL A 160 -7.59 5.48 4.21
C VAL A 160 -7.27 6.78 3.46
N TYR A 161 -7.91 7.88 3.86
CA TYR A 161 -7.64 9.21 3.30
C TYR A 161 -6.22 9.70 3.61
N GLY A 162 -5.70 9.31 4.78
CA GLY A 162 -4.31 9.59 5.15
C GLY A 162 -3.36 8.98 4.13
N ALA A 163 -3.45 7.67 3.90
CA ALA A 163 -2.59 6.95 2.95
C ALA A 163 -2.64 7.53 1.54
N VAL A 164 -3.84 7.87 1.05
CA VAL A 164 -4.05 8.52 -0.25
C VAL A 164 -3.29 9.85 -0.33
N GLY A 165 -3.48 10.71 0.67
CA GLY A 165 -2.82 12.00 0.64
C GLY A 165 -1.30 11.91 0.88
N GLY A 166 -0.84 10.92 1.66
CA GLY A 166 0.59 10.64 1.82
C GLY A 166 1.25 10.21 0.50
N ALA A 167 0.55 9.42 -0.31
CA ALA A 167 0.98 9.10 -1.67
C ALA A 167 1.08 10.37 -2.54
N PHE A 168 0.05 11.24 -2.54
CA PHE A 168 0.10 12.50 -3.28
C PHE A 168 1.25 13.40 -2.84
N VAL A 169 1.44 13.60 -1.53
CA VAL A 169 2.50 14.45 -0.98
C VAL A 169 3.88 13.93 -1.41
N LEU A 170 4.16 12.64 -1.22
CA LEU A 170 5.46 12.09 -1.57
C LEU A 170 5.70 12.06 -3.08
N THR A 171 4.68 11.78 -3.89
CA THR A 171 4.80 11.81 -5.35
C THR A 171 5.04 13.23 -5.87
N LEU A 172 4.28 14.22 -5.40
CA LEU A 172 4.47 15.62 -5.79
C LEU A 172 5.83 16.15 -5.31
N MET A 173 6.27 15.75 -4.12
CA MET A 173 7.59 16.07 -3.62
C MET A 173 8.69 15.45 -4.49
N ALA A 174 8.58 14.17 -4.85
CA ALA A 174 9.53 13.50 -5.73
C ALA A 174 9.61 14.17 -7.10
N GLU A 175 8.48 14.60 -7.65
CA GLU A 175 8.42 15.32 -8.93
C GLU A 175 8.99 16.74 -8.82
N ALA A 176 8.72 17.47 -7.74
CA ALA A 176 9.30 18.78 -7.49
C ALA A 176 10.82 18.72 -7.36
N LEU A 177 11.33 17.72 -6.64
CA LEU A 177 12.77 17.47 -6.48
C LEU A 177 13.43 16.94 -7.76
N ARG A 178 12.66 16.53 -8.78
CA ARG A 178 13.21 16.12 -10.07
C ARG A 178 14.03 17.22 -10.73
N LYS A 179 13.71 18.48 -10.45
CA LYS A 179 14.46 19.67 -10.91
C LYS A 179 15.81 19.87 -10.21
N VAL A 180 16.02 19.24 -9.06
CA VAL A 180 17.22 19.40 -8.21
C VAL A 180 18.36 18.46 -8.65
N GLY A 181 18.11 17.56 -9.60
CA GLY A 181 19.13 16.70 -10.20
C GLY A 181 19.66 15.64 -9.23
N GLU A 182 20.99 15.53 -9.11
CA GLU A 182 21.67 14.46 -8.37
C GLU A 182 21.37 14.47 -6.85
N PHE A 183 21.17 15.65 -6.26
CA PHE A 183 20.85 15.78 -4.83
C PHE A 183 19.43 15.35 -4.46
N ARG A 184 18.59 14.97 -5.44
CA ARG A 184 17.20 14.54 -5.23
C ARG A 184 17.07 13.49 -4.13
N LEU A 185 17.91 12.45 -4.13
CA LEU A 185 17.82 11.36 -3.14
C LEU A 185 18.15 11.83 -1.72
N LEU A 186 19.14 12.72 -1.59
CA LEU A 186 19.53 13.30 -0.30
C LEU A 186 18.40 14.16 0.27
N PHE A 187 17.87 15.10 -0.52
CA PHE A 187 16.75 15.94 -0.09
C PHE A 187 15.49 15.13 0.20
N TYR A 188 15.16 14.16 -0.66
CA TYR A 188 14.00 13.30 -0.47
C TYR A 188 14.08 12.54 0.87
N THR A 189 15.24 11.97 1.17
CA THR A 189 15.46 11.22 2.41
C THR A 189 15.47 12.13 3.64
N LEU A 190 16.08 13.31 3.56
CA LEU A 190 16.09 14.29 4.66
C LEU A 190 14.69 14.78 5.00
N VAL A 191 13.89 15.14 3.99
CA VAL A 191 12.51 15.59 4.20
C VAL A 191 11.66 14.46 4.77
N LEU A 192 11.87 13.25 4.28
CA LEU A 192 11.19 12.05 4.79
C LEU A 192 11.51 11.82 6.27
N ILE A 193 12.79 11.87 6.67
CA ILE A 193 13.21 11.79 8.08
C ILE A 193 12.56 12.90 8.91
N ALA A 194 12.55 14.14 8.41
CA ALA A 194 11.92 15.26 9.10
C ALA A 194 10.41 15.02 9.30
N ILE A 195 9.69 14.55 8.27
CA ILE A 195 8.26 14.23 8.38
C ILE A 195 8.03 13.12 9.41
N LEU A 196 8.84 12.06 9.39
CA LEU A 196 8.71 10.94 10.34
C LEU A 196 8.96 11.40 11.79
N PHE A 197 9.91 12.31 12.01
CA PHE A 197 10.27 12.79 13.34
C PHE A 197 9.28 13.84 13.87
N PHE A 198 8.92 14.83 13.05
CA PHE A 198 8.06 15.94 13.48
C PHE A 198 6.57 15.62 13.39
N LEU A 199 6.15 14.67 12.55
CA LEU A 199 4.75 14.30 12.35
C LEU A 199 4.50 12.78 12.53
N PRO A 200 4.69 12.22 13.75
CA PRO A 200 4.57 10.78 14.02
C PRO A 200 3.15 10.22 13.84
N ARG A 201 2.12 11.09 13.72
CA ARG A 201 0.73 10.68 13.42
C ARG A 201 0.37 10.78 11.93
N GLY A 202 1.33 11.13 11.07
CA GLY A 202 1.14 11.48 9.68
C GLY A 202 0.67 12.92 9.48
N LEU A 203 0.81 13.46 8.26
CA LEU A 203 0.43 14.82 7.90
C LEU A 203 -1.09 15.04 7.86
N ILE A 204 -1.83 14.04 7.35
CA ILE A 204 -3.19 14.26 6.86
C ILE A 204 -4.23 13.68 7.84
N ALA A 205 -3.93 12.54 8.47
CA ALA A 205 -4.79 11.95 9.48
C ALA A 205 -5.16 12.87 10.66
N PRO A 206 -4.24 13.65 11.27
CA PRO A 206 -4.59 14.57 12.36
C PRO A 206 -5.37 15.80 11.88
N LEU A 207 -5.09 16.32 10.68
CA LEU A 207 -5.82 17.45 10.09
C LEU A 207 -7.29 17.08 9.83
N TRP A 208 -7.52 15.90 9.25
CA TRP A 208 -8.87 15.39 8.99
C TRP A 208 -9.68 15.15 10.28
N ARG A 209 -9.02 14.68 11.35
CA ARG A 209 -9.67 14.50 12.67
C ARG A 209 -10.04 15.84 13.31
N ARG A 210 -9.20 16.88 13.17
CA ARG A 210 -9.51 18.23 13.66
C ARG A 210 -10.68 18.86 12.89
N LEU A 211 -10.74 18.69 11.58
CA LEU A 211 -11.87 19.18 10.76
C LEU A 211 -13.19 18.46 11.10
N ARG A 212 -13.14 17.15 11.38
CA ARG A 212 -14.35 16.39 11.76
C ARG A 212 -14.81 16.64 13.21
N ASN A 213 -13.87 16.88 14.13
CA ASN A 213 -14.17 17.14 15.54
C ASN A 213 -14.33 18.64 15.86
N GLY A 214 -14.04 19.53 14.90
CA GLY A 214 -14.25 20.98 15.04
C GLY A 214 -15.70 21.44 15.07
N GLY A 215 -16.67 20.51 15.00
CA GLY A 215 -18.10 20.75 15.23
C GLY A 215 -18.57 20.41 16.65
N SER A 216 -17.67 19.97 17.53
CA SER A 216 -17.97 19.72 18.94
C SER A 216 -16.82 20.26 19.80
N ALA A 217 -16.81 21.58 19.94
CA ALA A 217 -16.09 22.23 21.04
C ALA A 217 -16.93 22.06 22.32
N PRO A 218 -16.34 21.70 23.47
CA PRO A 218 -16.78 22.29 24.73
C PRO A 218 -16.40 23.78 24.78
#